data_AF-A0A523ED69-F1
#
_entry.id   AF-A0A523ED69-F1
#
_cell.length_a   1.000
_cell.length_b   1.000
_cell.length_c   1.000
_cell.angle_alpha   90.00
_cell.angle_beta   90.00
_cell.angle_gamma   90.00
#
_symmetry.space_group_name_H-M   'P 1'
#
loop_
_entity.id
_entity.type
_entity.pdbx_description
1 polymer ?
#
loop_
_entity_poly.entity_id
_entity_poly.type
_entity_poly.pdbx_seq_one_letter_code
_entity_poly.pdbx_strand_id
1 'polypeptide(L)'
;GEMPLPAQVKLLRVLQERTIRPVGGTEEIDVETRVLAATNADLAGRVADGRFRADLFYRINVIPIALPPLRQRREDIPVLADLFARRISVEMDKEFSGFLPDAMAAMEAYGWPGNVRELENAMRRAVTLSSAGPIRLDALPPDVREPEQRVVPDAVGTPPPALPPGEKMDQYLDHLKAHLMQETLAACNYVQVDAARRLGMSFRSFRYYAKQFKLEVRPPVNGASPGSGSEE
;
A
#
# COMPACT_ATOMS: atom_id res chain seq x y z
N GLY A 1 15.15 -14.35 -4.57
CA GLY A 1 15.37 -14.38 -6.03
C GLY A 1 16.35 -13.33 -6.55
N GLU A 2 17.25 -12.79 -5.71
CA GLU A 2 18.19 -11.69 -6.07
C GLU A 2 19.62 -12.18 -6.32
N MET A 3 19.79 -13.50 -6.40
CA MET A 3 21.09 -14.12 -6.61
C MET A 3 21.63 -13.78 -8.02
N PRO A 4 22.88 -13.30 -8.15
CA PRO A 4 23.50 -13.09 -9.46
C PRO A 4 23.54 -14.37 -10.31
N LEU A 5 23.42 -14.25 -11.63
CA LEU A 5 23.45 -15.40 -12.55
C LEU A 5 24.64 -16.35 -12.35
N PRO A 6 25.88 -15.90 -12.11
CA PRO A 6 27.00 -16.81 -11.85
C PRO A 6 26.82 -17.65 -10.57
N ALA A 7 26.18 -17.10 -9.54
CA ALA A 7 25.89 -17.83 -8.32
C ALA A 7 24.74 -18.85 -8.53
N GLN A 8 23.77 -18.54 -9.39
CA GLN A 8 22.72 -19.47 -9.77
C GLN A 8 23.29 -20.75 -10.44
N VAL A 9 24.31 -20.60 -11.29
CA VAL A 9 25.00 -21.75 -11.92
C VAL A 9 25.69 -22.62 -10.88
N LYS A 10 26.36 -22.00 -9.89
CA LYS A 10 27.00 -22.76 -8.81
C LYS A 10 25.98 -23.54 -7.99
N LEU A 11 24.86 -22.91 -7.62
CA LEU A 11 23.80 -23.60 -6.88
C LEU A 11 23.19 -24.75 -7.69
N LEU A 12 22.97 -24.56 -8.99
CA LEU A 12 22.49 -25.60 -9.89
C LEU A 12 23.42 -26.81 -9.88
N ARG A 13 24.74 -26.58 -9.92
CA ARG A 13 25.76 -27.63 -9.85
C ARG A 13 25.67 -28.43 -8.56
N VAL A 14 25.53 -27.76 -7.41
CA VAL A 14 25.37 -28.44 -6.11
C VAL A 14 24.11 -29.30 -6.08
N LEU A 15 22.99 -28.80 -6.62
CA LEU A 15 21.73 -29.55 -6.70
C LEU A 15 21.78 -30.74 -7.68
N GLN A 16 22.70 -30.71 -8.64
CA GLN A 16 22.86 -31.74 -9.68
C GLN A 16 23.86 -32.80 -9.28
N GLU A 17 25.07 -32.37 -8.96
CA GLU A 17 26.24 -33.22 -8.75
C GLU A 17 26.38 -33.63 -7.28
N ARG A 18 25.69 -32.93 -6.35
CA ARG A 18 25.84 -33.12 -4.90
C ARG A 18 27.28 -32.96 -4.41
N THR A 19 28.06 -32.15 -5.11
CA THR A 19 29.42 -31.78 -4.72
C THR A 19 29.54 -30.28 -4.54
N ILE A 20 30.44 -29.86 -3.65
CA ILE A 20 30.83 -28.46 -3.48
C ILE A 20 32.35 -28.33 -3.60
N ARG A 21 32.80 -27.16 -4.05
CA ARG A 21 34.22 -26.80 -4.09
C ARG A 21 34.46 -25.56 -3.22
N PRO A 22 35.36 -25.62 -2.22
CA PRO A 22 35.75 -24.45 -1.44
C PRO A 22 36.34 -23.34 -2.30
N VAL A 23 36.20 -22.09 -1.87
CA VAL A 23 36.82 -20.95 -2.57
C VAL A 23 38.35 -21.10 -2.46
N GLY A 24 39.04 -21.14 -3.61
CA GLY A 24 40.49 -21.36 -3.68
C GLY A 24 40.93 -22.83 -3.59
N GLY A 25 40.01 -23.76 -3.29
CA GLY A 25 40.28 -25.19 -3.34
C GLY A 25 40.09 -25.77 -4.75
N THR A 26 40.83 -26.83 -5.05
CA THR A 26 40.69 -27.59 -6.31
C THR A 26 39.91 -28.88 -6.14
N GLU A 27 39.77 -29.37 -4.91
CA GLU A 27 39.08 -30.63 -4.60
C GLU A 27 37.58 -30.42 -4.39
N GLU A 28 36.81 -31.39 -4.89
CA GLU A 28 35.37 -31.45 -4.70
C GLU A 28 35.03 -32.31 -3.49
N ILE A 29 33.99 -31.90 -2.77
CA ILE A 29 33.53 -32.54 -1.54
C ILE A 29 32.08 -32.96 -1.75
N ASP A 30 31.80 -34.25 -1.58
CA ASP A 30 30.44 -34.79 -1.63
C ASP A 30 29.61 -34.26 -0.45
N VAL A 31 28.35 -33.89 -0.74
CA VAL A 31 27.41 -33.36 0.24
C VAL A 31 26.03 -33.97 0.08
N GLU A 32 25.47 -34.44 1.19
CA GLU A 32 24.07 -34.83 1.26
C GLU A 32 23.29 -33.75 2.02
N THR A 33 22.43 -33.02 1.31
CA THR A 33 21.71 -31.88 1.88
C THR A 33 20.26 -31.83 1.45
N ARG A 34 19.41 -31.33 2.34
CA ARG A 34 18.03 -30.94 2.03
C ARG A 34 17.98 -29.43 1.84
N VAL A 35 17.57 -29.01 0.65
CA VAL A 35 17.50 -27.58 0.31
C VAL A 35 16.10 -27.04 0.59
N LEU A 36 16.04 -25.99 1.39
CA LEU A 36 14.84 -25.18 1.62
C LEU A 36 15.12 -23.77 1.10
N ALA A 37 14.27 -23.28 0.21
CA ALA A 37 14.40 -21.95 -0.38
C ALA A 37 13.14 -21.13 -0.12
N ALA A 38 13.32 -19.85 0.20
CA ALA A 38 12.23 -18.90 0.37
C ALA A 38 12.56 -17.61 -0.40
N THR A 39 11.54 -16.98 -0.97
CA THR A 39 11.68 -15.76 -1.77
C THR A 39 10.38 -14.97 -1.71
N ASN A 40 10.49 -13.65 -1.61
CA ASN A 40 9.37 -12.72 -1.77
C ASN A 40 9.17 -12.30 -3.23
N ALA A 41 10.12 -12.62 -4.11
CA ALA A 41 10.05 -12.29 -5.51
C ALA A 41 9.34 -13.36 -6.33
N ASP A 42 8.55 -12.93 -7.33
CA ASP A 42 8.02 -13.81 -8.37
C ASP A 42 9.17 -14.37 -9.22
N LEU A 43 9.50 -15.64 -9.01
CA LEU A 43 10.55 -16.31 -9.76
C LEU A 43 10.12 -16.61 -11.20
N ALA A 44 8.83 -16.86 -11.46
CA ALA A 44 8.36 -17.16 -12.81
C ALA A 44 8.51 -15.92 -13.70
N GLY A 45 8.09 -14.75 -13.21
CA GLY A 45 8.34 -13.47 -13.87
C GLY A 45 9.84 -13.20 -14.06
N ARG A 46 10.69 -13.46 -13.05
CA ARG A 46 12.14 -13.27 -13.19
C ARG A 46 12.79 -14.24 -14.19
N VAL A 47 12.23 -15.43 -14.41
CA VAL A 47 12.67 -16.33 -15.48
C VAL A 47 12.31 -15.75 -16.84
N ALA A 48 11.09 -15.23 -17.01
CA ALA A 48 10.67 -14.57 -18.25
C ALA A 48 11.55 -13.35 -18.58
N ASP A 49 11.97 -12.59 -17.56
CA ASP A 49 12.86 -11.44 -17.70
C ASP A 49 14.35 -11.80 -17.91
N GLY A 50 14.71 -13.10 -17.93
CA GLY A 50 16.10 -13.56 -18.03
C GLY A 50 16.98 -13.27 -16.79
N ARG A 51 16.37 -12.79 -15.69
CA ARG A 51 17.06 -12.48 -14.43
C ARG A 51 17.23 -13.71 -13.54
N PHE A 52 16.51 -14.79 -13.84
CA PHE A 52 16.61 -16.06 -13.15
C PHE A 52 16.65 -17.21 -14.16
N ARG A 53 17.49 -18.22 -13.93
CA ARG A 53 17.59 -19.35 -14.86
C ARG A 53 16.44 -20.32 -14.70
N ALA A 54 15.86 -20.72 -15.83
CA ALA A 54 14.77 -21.70 -15.87
C ALA A 54 15.17 -23.06 -15.28
N ASP A 55 16.39 -23.54 -15.59
CA ASP A 55 16.90 -24.83 -15.10
C ASP A 55 17.00 -24.91 -13.56
N LEU A 56 17.44 -23.82 -12.92
CA LEU A 56 17.46 -23.72 -11.46
C LEU A 56 16.05 -23.61 -10.89
N PHE A 57 15.16 -22.83 -11.53
CA PHE A 57 13.77 -22.68 -11.08
C PHE A 57 13.06 -24.02 -10.97
N TYR A 58 13.14 -24.86 -12.01
CA TYR A 58 12.49 -26.17 -11.99
C TYR A 58 13.07 -27.14 -10.96
N ARG A 59 14.34 -26.97 -10.53
CA ARG A 59 14.95 -27.82 -9.49
C ARG A 59 14.60 -27.42 -8.07
N ILE A 60 14.34 -26.14 -7.82
CA ILE A 60 13.98 -25.67 -6.48
C ILE A 60 12.46 -25.61 -6.27
N ASN A 61 11.69 -25.41 -7.35
CA ASN A 61 10.23 -25.28 -7.30
C ASN A 61 9.52 -26.65 -7.40
N VAL A 62 9.93 -27.60 -6.54
CA VAL A 62 9.35 -28.96 -6.53
C VAL A 62 8.08 -29.03 -5.69
N ILE A 63 8.13 -28.49 -4.47
CA ILE A 63 6.99 -28.42 -3.55
C ILE A 63 6.82 -26.95 -3.15
N PRO A 64 6.06 -26.16 -3.93
CA PRO A 64 5.83 -24.76 -3.61
C PRO A 64 4.93 -24.64 -2.38
N ILE A 65 5.36 -23.83 -1.41
CA ILE A 65 4.55 -23.44 -0.26
C ILE A 65 4.31 -21.94 -0.35
N ALA A 66 3.07 -21.55 -0.65
CA ALA A 66 2.67 -20.15 -0.64
C ALA A 66 2.37 -19.71 0.80
N LEU A 67 3.13 -18.75 1.32
CA LEU A 67 2.89 -18.20 2.65
C LEU A 67 1.92 -17.01 2.53
N PRO A 68 0.69 -17.11 3.06
CA PRO A 68 -0.26 -16.00 2.98
C PRO A 68 0.25 -14.79 3.80
N PRO A 69 -0.01 -13.56 3.35
CA PRO A 69 0.24 -12.37 4.14
C PRO A 69 -0.68 -12.30 5.37
N LEU A 70 -0.25 -11.59 6.42
CA LEU A 70 -1.01 -11.47 7.67
C LEU A 70 -2.46 -11.00 7.48
N ARG A 71 -2.72 -10.12 6.51
CA ARG A 71 -4.08 -9.65 6.17
C ARG A 71 -5.07 -10.74 5.72
N GLN A 72 -4.57 -11.89 5.26
CA GLN A 72 -5.37 -13.05 4.87
C GLN A 72 -5.58 -14.06 6.02
N ARG A 73 -4.95 -13.82 7.18
CA ARG A 73 -5.04 -14.64 8.40
C ARG A 73 -5.17 -13.72 9.62
N ARG A 74 -6.24 -12.92 9.64
CA ARG A 74 -6.45 -11.88 10.67
C ARG A 74 -6.70 -12.51 12.04
N GLU A 75 -7.27 -13.70 12.07
CA GLU A 75 -7.48 -14.54 13.24
C GLU A 75 -6.18 -14.87 14.00
N ASP A 76 -5.02 -14.82 13.33
CA ASP A 76 -3.73 -15.05 13.96
C ASP A 76 -3.17 -13.79 14.65
N ILE A 77 -3.71 -12.60 14.37
CA ILE A 77 -3.20 -11.32 14.89
C ILE A 77 -3.21 -11.30 16.43
N PRO A 78 -4.30 -11.67 17.15
CA PRO A 78 -4.30 -11.65 18.60
C PRO A 78 -3.24 -12.57 19.22
N VAL A 79 -3.09 -13.78 18.66
CA VAL A 79 -2.12 -14.78 19.15
C VAL A 79 -0.69 -14.31 18.90
N LEU A 80 -0.40 -13.78 17.72
CA LEU A 80 0.92 -13.26 17.37
C LEU A 80 1.27 -12.00 18.15
N ALA A 81 0.32 -11.08 18.34
CA ALA A 81 0.51 -9.86 19.10
C ALA A 81 0.84 -10.18 20.57
N ASP A 82 0.07 -11.10 21.19
CA ASP A 82 0.30 -11.56 22.56
C ASP A 82 1.68 -12.24 22.70
N LEU A 83 2.04 -13.14 21.77
CA LEU A 83 3.34 -13.79 21.75
C LEU A 83 4.50 -12.78 21.69
N PHE A 84 4.43 -11.81 20.76
CA PHE A 84 5.48 -10.81 20.62
C PHE A 84 5.55 -9.87 21.81
N ALA A 85 4.41 -9.37 22.29
CA ALA A 85 4.37 -8.48 23.43
C ALA A 85 4.94 -9.17 24.69
N ARG A 86 4.55 -10.42 24.98
CA ARG A 86 5.14 -11.19 26.09
C ARG A 86 6.65 -11.32 25.98
N ARG A 87 7.14 -11.75 24.82
CA ARG A 87 8.58 -11.94 24.61
C ARG A 87 9.34 -10.62 24.79
N ILE A 88 8.85 -9.53 24.21
CA ILE A 88 9.49 -8.21 24.27
C ILE A 88 9.42 -7.63 25.69
N SER A 89 8.32 -7.83 26.41
CA SER A 89 8.19 -7.41 27.80
C SER A 89 9.22 -8.07 28.71
N VAL A 90 9.50 -9.36 28.51
CA VAL A 90 10.60 -10.06 29.21
C VAL A 90 11.97 -9.49 28.81
N GLU A 91 12.21 -9.21 27.53
CA GLU A 91 13.46 -8.57 27.07
C GLU A 91 13.69 -7.18 27.69
N MET A 92 12.61 -6.46 28.01
CA MET A 92 12.65 -5.08 28.49
C MET A 92 12.41 -4.93 30.00
N ASP A 93 12.34 -6.04 30.75
CA ASP A 93 12.03 -6.07 32.19
C ASP A 93 10.75 -5.30 32.54
N LYS A 94 9.70 -5.51 31.73
CA LYS A 94 8.38 -4.91 31.91
C LYS A 94 7.32 -5.98 32.14
N GLU A 95 6.30 -5.64 32.92
CA GLU A 95 5.10 -6.47 33.03
C GLU A 95 4.20 -6.32 31.79
N PHE A 96 3.62 -7.44 31.34
CA PHE A 96 2.62 -7.47 30.27
C PHE A 96 1.29 -8.01 30.80
N SER A 97 0.24 -7.21 30.67
CA SER A 97 -1.11 -7.52 31.15
C SER A 97 -2.15 -7.58 30.03
N GLY A 98 -1.70 -7.81 28.79
CA GLY A 98 -2.58 -7.93 27.63
C GLY A 98 -2.80 -6.61 26.89
N PHE A 99 -3.86 -6.59 26.08
CA PHE A 99 -4.28 -5.44 25.28
C PHE A 99 -5.67 -4.99 25.70
N LEU A 100 -5.95 -3.70 25.58
CA LEU A 100 -7.32 -3.21 25.64
C LEU A 100 -8.10 -3.61 24.37
N PRO A 101 -9.44 -3.75 24.45
CA PRO A 101 -10.27 -4.17 23.31
C PRO A 101 -10.17 -3.24 22.10
N ASP A 102 -10.03 -1.94 22.31
CA ASP A 102 -9.88 -0.93 21.26
C ASP A 102 -8.54 -1.05 20.53
N ALA A 103 -7.45 -1.31 21.27
CA ALA A 103 -6.14 -1.59 20.71
C ALA A 103 -6.15 -2.88 19.87
N MET A 104 -6.81 -3.94 20.35
CA MET A 104 -6.94 -5.19 19.60
C MET A 104 -7.76 -5.00 18.32
N ALA A 105 -8.92 -4.34 18.42
CA ALA A 105 -9.76 -4.05 17.26
C ALA A 105 -9.03 -3.23 16.18
N ALA A 106 -8.23 -2.25 16.59
CA ALA A 106 -7.41 -1.47 15.66
C ALA A 106 -6.34 -2.34 14.94
N MET A 107 -5.69 -3.25 15.67
CA MET A 107 -4.74 -4.19 15.09
C MET A 107 -5.38 -5.16 14.12
N GLU A 108 -6.58 -5.67 14.42
CA GLU A 108 -7.33 -6.58 13.53
C GLU A 108 -7.86 -5.89 12.28
N ALA A 109 -8.22 -4.60 12.40
CA ALA A 109 -8.69 -3.79 11.27
C ALA A 109 -7.55 -3.38 10.32
N TYR A 110 -6.32 -3.25 10.83
CA TYR A 110 -5.17 -2.80 10.04
C TYR A 110 -4.65 -3.86 9.06
N GLY A 111 -4.25 -3.42 7.86
CA GLY A 111 -3.88 -4.29 6.74
C GLY A 111 -2.49 -4.92 6.81
N TRP A 112 -1.63 -4.51 7.76
CA TRP A 112 -0.27 -5.02 7.95
C TRP A 112 0.52 -5.21 6.63
N PRO A 113 0.76 -4.14 5.84
CA PRO A 113 1.52 -4.24 4.59
C PRO A 113 2.92 -4.85 4.74
N GLY A 114 3.59 -4.61 5.87
CA GLY A 114 4.87 -5.23 6.25
C GLY A 114 4.74 -6.60 6.94
N ASN A 115 3.53 -7.17 6.99
CA ASN A 115 3.22 -8.50 7.49
C ASN A 115 3.66 -8.67 8.97
N VAL A 116 4.00 -9.88 9.38
CA VAL A 116 4.43 -10.21 10.75
C VAL A 116 5.56 -9.31 11.27
N ARG A 117 6.47 -8.84 10.40
CA ARG A 117 7.56 -7.93 10.81
C ARG A 117 7.07 -6.56 11.25
N GLU A 118 6.07 -6.02 10.56
CA GLU A 118 5.47 -4.75 10.96
C GLU A 118 4.71 -4.90 12.28
N LEU A 119 3.99 -6.01 12.47
CA LEU A 119 3.33 -6.33 13.73
C LEU A 119 4.34 -6.44 14.88
N GLU A 120 5.44 -7.17 14.71
CA GLU A 120 6.49 -7.28 15.72
C GLU A 120 7.09 -5.91 16.09
N ASN A 121 7.35 -5.06 15.10
CA ASN A 121 7.84 -3.69 15.34
C ASN A 121 6.81 -2.81 16.07
N ALA A 122 5.53 -2.93 15.69
CA ALA A 122 4.44 -2.25 16.37
C ALA A 122 4.34 -2.69 17.84
N MET A 123 4.49 -3.98 18.13
CA MET A 123 4.51 -4.52 19.49
C MET A 123 5.72 -4.03 20.27
N ARG A 124 6.90 -3.98 19.65
CA ARG A 124 8.10 -3.43 20.29
C ARG A 124 7.90 -1.98 20.71
N ARG A 125 7.34 -1.16 19.83
CA ARG A 125 6.99 0.23 20.15
C ARG A 125 5.95 0.30 21.26
N ALA A 126 4.89 -0.53 21.18
CA ALA A 126 3.80 -0.52 22.14
C ALA A 126 4.27 -0.87 23.55
N VAL A 127 5.08 -1.94 23.71
CA VAL A 127 5.69 -2.32 24.99
C VAL A 127 6.67 -1.26 25.49
N THR A 128 7.42 -0.61 24.59
CA THR A 128 8.34 0.47 24.98
C THR A 128 7.58 1.66 25.58
N LEU A 129 6.46 2.04 24.97
CA LEU A 129 5.65 3.19 25.38
C LEU A 129 4.60 2.86 26.45
N SER A 130 4.32 1.57 26.69
CA SER A 130 3.35 1.18 27.70
C SER A 130 3.88 1.49 29.11
N SER A 131 2.97 2.03 29.91
CA SER A 131 3.11 2.13 31.36
C SER A 131 2.71 0.80 32.01
N ALA A 132 2.67 0.73 33.34
CA ALA A 132 2.08 -0.42 34.04
C ALA A 132 0.60 -0.60 33.61
N GLY A 133 0.23 -1.82 33.20
CA GLY A 133 -1.12 -2.15 32.74
C GLY A 133 -1.22 -2.57 31.27
N PRO A 134 -2.45 -2.82 30.78
CA PRO A 134 -2.67 -3.34 29.43
C PRO A 134 -2.29 -2.32 28.36
N ILE A 135 -1.81 -2.81 27.21
CA ILE A 135 -1.45 -1.97 26.07
C ILE A 135 -2.70 -1.27 25.54
N ARG A 136 -2.62 0.06 25.50
CA ARG A 136 -3.66 0.97 25.04
C ARG A 136 -3.47 1.33 23.57
N LEU A 137 -4.52 1.83 22.93
CA LEU A 137 -4.49 2.27 21.53
C LEU A 137 -3.41 3.33 21.26
N ASP A 138 -3.17 4.24 22.20
CA ASP A 138 -2.15 5.30 22.13
C ASP A 138 -0.69 4.79 22.22
N ALA A 139 -0.46 3.51 22.51
CA ALA A 139 0.86 2.89 22.48
C ALA A 139 1.17 2.27 21.10
N LEU A 140 0.15 2.00 20.28
CA LEU A 140 0.32 1.47 18.92
C LEU A 140 0.86 2.52 17.95
N PRO A 141 1.53 2.17 16.84
CA PRO A 141 1.95 3.12 15.82
C PRO A 141 0.77 3.94 15.27
N PRO A 142 0.96 5.23 14.91
CA PRO A 142 -0.12 6.08 14.36
C PRO A 142 -0.86 5.44 13.18
N ASP A 143 -0.13 4.79 12.28
CA ASP A 143 -0.69 4.10 11.10
C ASP A 143 -1.73 3.02 11.46
N VAL A 144 -1.60 2.40 12.64
CA VAL A 144 -2.52 1.36 13.13
C VAL A 144 -3.74 1.96 13.82
N ARG A 145 -3.62 3.17 14.42
CA ARG A 145 -4.71 3.82 15.17
C ARG A 145 -5.79 4.36 14.26
N GLU A 146 -5.41 4.87 13.10
CA GLU A 146 -6.28 5.56 12.15
C GLU A 146 -6.19 4.87 10.78
N PRO A 147 -6.76 3.65 10.62
CA PRO A 147 -6.68 2.90 9.37
C PRO A 147 -7.30 3.64 8.17
N GLU A 148 -8.16 4.65 8.43
CA GLU A 148 -8.86 5.42 7.40
C GLU A 148 -7.99 6.47 6.68
N GLN A 149 -6.86 6.90 7.24
CA GLN A 149 -6.05 7.98 6.65
C GLN A 149 -4.97 7.50 5.67
N ARG A 150 -4.75 6.19 5.59
CA ARG A 150 -3.92 5.61 4.52
C ARG A 150 -4.83 4.92 3.53
N VAL A 151 -5.49 5.72 2.69
CA VAL A 151 -5.73 5.32 1.30
C VAL A 151 -4.35 5.21 0.64
N VAL A 152 -3.61 4.15 0.97
CA VAL A 152 -2.75 3.55 -0.05
C VAL A 152 -3.72 3.13 -1.14
N PRO A 153 -3.61 3.65 -2.38
CA PRO A 153 -4.32 3.05 -3.49
C PRO A 153 -3.82 1.62 -3.54
N ASP A 154 -4.63 0.70 -3.02
CA ASP A 154 -4.40 -0.72 -3.21
C ASP A 154 -4.47 -0.89 -4.72
N ALA A 155 -3.32 -1.12 -5.34
CA ALA A 155 -3.19 -1.34 -6.78
C ALA A 155 -3.76 -2.72 -7.18
N VAL A 156 -4.73 -3.26 -6.42
CA VAL A 156 -5.53 -4.43 -6.74
C VAL A 156 -6.86 -4.32 -6.00
N GLY A 157 -7.96 -4.04 -6.72
CA GLY A 157 -9.30 -4.47 -6.26
C GLY A 157 -10.43 -3.45 -6.33
N THR A 158 -10.17 -2.14 -6.38
CA THR A 158 -11.22 -1.22 -6.86
C THR A 158 -11.13 -1.25 -8.38
N PRO A 159 -12.13 -1.78 -9.11
CA PRO A 159 -12.12 -1.60 -10.56
C PRO A 159 -12.01 -0.09 -10.82
N PRO A 160 -11.11 0.35 -11.73
CA PRO A 160 -11.13 1.74 -12.16
C PRO A 160 -12.57 2.08 -12.54
N PRO A 161 -13.03 3.32 -12.33
CA PRO A 161 -14.38 3.73 -12.71
C PRO A 161 -14.69 3.22 -14.12
N ALA A 162 -15.48 2.15 -14.18
CA ALA A 162 -15.81 1.49 -15.43
C ALA A 162 -17.06 2.16 -15.98
N LEU A 163 -17.06 2.41 -17.28
CA LEU A 163 -18.21 2.98 -17.97
C LEU A 163 -19.45 2.12 -17.66
N PRO A 164 -20.53 2.68 -17.07
CA PRO A 164 -21.74 1.91 -16.78
C PRO A 164 -22.27 1.22 -18.04
N PRO A 165 -22.78 -0.02 -17.95
CA PRO A 165 -23.30 -0.73 -19.11
C PRO A 165 -24.39 0.09 -19.82
N GLY A 166 -24.13 0.50 -21.07
CA GLY A 166 -25.08 1.27 -21.89
C GLY A 166 -24.84 2.77 -21.96
N GLU A 167 -23.93 3.33 -21.14
CA GLU A 167 -23.52 4.74 -21.26
C GLU A 167 -22.40 4.90 -22.31
N LYS A 168 -22.45 5.98 -23.08
CA LYS A 168 -21.34 6.37 -23.97
C LYS A 168 -20.28 7.13 -23.17
N MET A 169 -19.02 7.00 -23.55
CA MET A 169 -17.88 7.70 -22.92
C MET A 169 -18.15 9.20 -22.73
N ASP A 170 -18.70 9.89 -23.73
CA ASP A 170 -18.98 11.32 -23.66
C ASP A 170 -20.00 11.67 -22.56
N GLN A 171 -21.03 10.84 -22.38
CA GLN A 171 -22.06 11.05 -21.35
C GLN A 171 -21.48 10.84 -19.95
N TYR A 172 -20.65 9.82 -19.79
CA TYR A 172 -19.97 9.53 -18.53
C TYR A 172 -19.00 10.65 -18.14
N LEU A 173 -18.21 11.15 -19.10
CA LEU A 173 -17.33 12.30 -18.88
C LEU A 173 -18.13 13.56 -18.52
N ASP A 174 -19.28 13.78 -19.14
CA ASP A 174 -20.16 14.92 -18.82
C ASP A 174 -20.77 14.79 -17.42
N HIS A 175 -21.20 13.60 -17.01
CA HIS A 175 -21.69 13.33 -15.65
C HIS A 175 -20.59 13.59 -14.61
N LEU A 176 -19.38 13.08 -14.84
CA LEU A 176 -18.24 13.28 -13.95
C LEU A 176 -17.87 14.77 -13.85
N LYS A 177 -17.83 15.49 -14.99
CA LYS A 177 -17.59 16.93 -15.00
C LYS A 177 -18.66 17.69 -14.21
N ALA A 178 -19.93 17.41 -14.44
CA ALA A 178 -21.04 18.07 -13.75
C ALA A 178 -20.94 17.88 -12.23
N HIS A 179 -20.68 16.64 -11.79
CA HIS A 179 -20.51 16.32 -10.37
C HIS A 179 -19.33 17.08 -9.74
N LEU A 180 -18.14 17.01 -10.35
CA LEU A 180 -16.95 17.73 -9.85
C LEU A 180 -17.15 19.24 -9.80
N MET A 181 -17.81 19.81 -10.80
CA MET A 181 -18.13 21.24 -10.84
C MET A 181 -19.11 21.64 -9.74
N GLN A 182 -20.13 20.81 -9.47
CA GLN A 182 -21.12 21.05 -8.43
C GLN A 182 -20.51 20.98 -7.02
N GLU A 183 -19.71 19.95 -6.74
CA GLU A 183 -19.00 19.83 -5.45
C GLU A 183 -18.04 21.00 -5.22
N THR A 184 -17.31 21.39 -6.27
CA THR A 184 -16.38 22.53 -6.17
C THR A 184 -17.13 23.84 -5.97
N LEU A 185 -18.28 24.05 -6.63
CA LEU A 185 -19.13 25.21 -6.40
C LEU A 185 -19.61 25.26 -4.95
N ALA A 186 -20.11 24.15 -4.40
CA ALA A 186 -20.54 24.08 -3.01
C ALA A 186 -19.40 24.45 -2.05
N ALA A 187 -18.18 23.93 -2.28
CA ALA A 187 -17.00 24.24 -1.48
C ALA A 187 -16.49 25.69 -1.65
N CYS A 188 -16.85 26.36 -2.74
CA CYS A 188 -16.44 27.73 -3.06
C CYS A 188 -17.61 28.74 -2.93
N ASN A 189 -18.63 28.44 -2.11
CA ASN A 189 -19.80 29.31 -1.89
C ASN A 189 -20.48 29.77 -3.20
N TYR A 190 -20.50 28.87 -4.19
CA TYR A 190 -21.06 29.07 -5.53
C TYR A 190 -20.41 30.20 -6.35
N VAL A 191 -19.17 30.61 -6.00
CA VAL A 191 -18.37 31.58 -6.74
C VAL A 191 -17.63 30.89 -7.90
N GLN A 192 -18.06 31.19 -9.12
CA GLN A 192 -17.58 30.52 -10.34
C GLN A 192 -16.08 30.74 -10.62
N VAL A 193 -15.56 31.93 -10.32
CA VAL A 193 -14.14 32.26 -10.58
C VAL A 193 -13.21 31.40 -9.74
N ASP A 194 -13.56 31.20 -8.46
CA ASP A 194 -12.76 30.40 -7.54
C ASP A 194 -12.91 28.91 -7.82
N ALA A 195 -14.12 28.45 -8.17
CA ALA A 195 -14.36 27.08 -8.59
C ALA A 195 -13.58 26.72 -9.88
N ALA A 196 -13.53 27.63 -10.87
CA ALA A 196 -12.75 27.44 -12.10
C ALA A 196 -11.25 27.35 -11.81
N ARG A 197 -10.72 28.23 -10.95
CA ARG A 197 -9.33 28.22 -10.52
C ARG A 197 -8.98 26.91 -9.80
N ARG A 198 -9.85 26.44 -8.92
CA ARG A 198 -9.65 25.22 -8.13
C ARG A 198 -9.69 23.95 -8.97
N LEU A 199 -10.52 23.91 -10.02
CA LEU A 199 -10.56 22.82 -11.01
C LEU A 199 -9.48 22.93 -12.09
N GLY A 200 -8.64 23.97 -12.06
CA GLY A 200 -7.56 24.16 -13.03
C GLY A 200 -8.05 24.42 -14.47
N MET A 201 -9.29 24.89 -14.64
CA MET A 201 -9.86 25.17 -15.96
C MET A 201 -10.08 26.66 -16.19
N SER A 202 -10.09 27.09 -17.46
CA SER A 202 -10.36 28.48 -17.78
C SER A 202 -11.77 28.88 -17.33
N PHE A 203 -11.94 30.13 -16.88
CA PHE A 203 -13.26 30.66 -16.51
C PHE A 203 -14.29 30.55 -17.65
N ARG A 204 -13.83 30.71 -18.91
CA ARG A 204 -14.66 30.56 -20.11
C ARG A 204 -15.18 29.12 -20.27
N SER A 205 -14.30 28.13 -20.08
CA SER A 205 -14.66 26.70 -20.14
C SER A 205 -15.60 26.34 -18.99
N PHE A 206 -15.33 26.83 -17.78
CA PHE A 206 -16.19 26.59 -16.62
C PHE A 206 -17.61 27.13 -16.87
N ARG A 207 -17.74 28.37 -17.33
CA ARG A 207 -19.03 28.99 -17.63
C ARG A 207 -19.79 28.25 -18.76
N TYR A 208 -19.07 27.76 -19.76
CA TYR A 208 -19.67 26.94 -20.83
C TYR A 208 -20.30 25.67 -20.26
N TYR A 209 -19.55 24.90 -19.47
CA TYR A 209 -20.04 23.66 -18.87
C TYR A 209 -21.11 23.92 -17.80
N ALA A 210 -20.99 24.98 -16.99
CA ALA A 210 -22.00 25.33 -15.99
C ALA A 210 -23.35 25.64 -16.65
N LYS A 211 -23.35 26.29 -17.82
CA LYS A 211 -24.55 26.51 -18.62
C LYS A 211 -25.07 25.22 -19.26
N GLN A 212 -24.17 24.39 -19.80
CA GLN A 212 -24.51 23.09 -20.41
C GLN A 212 -25.17 22.15 -19.39
N PHE A 213 -24.65 22.08 -18.17
CA PHE A 213 -25.12 21.21 -17.09
C PHE A 213 -26.15 21.88 -16.17
N LYS A 214 -26.56 23.12 -16.47
CA LYS A 214 -27.56 23.90 -15.71
C LYS A 214 -27.24 23.98 -14.20
N LEU A 215 -25.98 24.20 -13.85
CA LEU A 215 -25.53 24.27 -12.46
C LEU A 215 -26.01 25.58 -11.79
N GLU A 216 -26.39 25.49 -10.52
CA GLU A 216 -26.67 26.66 -9.70
C GLU A 216 -25.38 27.44 -9.42
N VAL A 217 -25.41 28.74 -9.73
CA VAL A 217 -24.23 29.61 -9.59
C VAL A 217 -24.65 30.94 -9.00
N ARG A 218 -23.79 31.51 -8.15
CA ARG A 218 -23.99 32.88 -7.67
C ARG A 218 -23.64 33.86 -8.81
N PRO A 219 -24.48 34.89 -9.07
CA PRO A 219 -24.13 35.91 -10.07
C PRO A 219 -22.86 36.65 -9.63
N PRO A 220 -21.97 37.02 -10.58
CA PRO A 220 -20.78 37.77 -10.25
C PRO A 220 -21.17 39.11 -9.63
N VAL A 221 -20.50 39.48 -8.53
CA VAL A 221 -20.63 40.81 -7.94
C VAL A 221 -19.97 41.79 -8.92
N ASN A 222 -20.78 42.56 -9.65
CA ASN A 222 -20.28 43.59 -10.57
C ASN A 222 -19.57 44.70 -9.77
N GLY A 223 -18.29 44.92 -10.04
CA GLY A 223 -17.53 46.04 -9.52
C GLY A 223 -16.33 46.37 -10.41
N ALA A 224 -16.55 47.18 -11.46
CA ALA A 224 -15.55 48.06 -12.07
C ALA A 224 -16.20 48.91 -13.17
N SER A 225 -16.43 50.19 -12.90
CA SER A 225 -16.61 51.24 -13.93
C SER A 225 -15.30 51.44 -14.70
N PRO A 226 -15.32 51.72 -16.01
CA PRO A 226 -14.12 52.05 -16.75
C PRO A 226 -13.67 53.48 -16.43
N GLY A 227 -12.37 53.64 -16.17
CA GLY A 227 -11.73 54.91 -15.85
C GLY A 227 -11.88 55.95 -16.96
N SER A 228 -12.10 57.18 -16.52
CA SER A 228 -12.00 58.42 -17.26
C SER A 228 -10.64 58.55 -17.96
N GLY A 229 -10.65 58.64 -19.29
CA GLY A 229 -9.58 59.30 -20.04
C GLY A 229 -9.85 60.80 -20.09
N SER A 230 -8.87 61.58 -19.65
CA SER A 230 -8.82 63.04 -19.78
C SER A 230 -8.30 63.40 -21.17
N GLU A 231 -9.10 64.09 -21.96
CA GLU A 231 -8.62 65.03 -22.98
C GLU A 231 -8.62 66.43 -22.36
N GLU A 232 -7.44 67.00 -22.17
CA GLU A 232 -7.09 68.42 -22.40
C GLU A 232 -5.56 68.53 -22.49
#